data_AF-A0AAW5PIV2-F1
#
_entry.id   AF-A0AAW5PIV2-F1
#
_cell.length_a   1.000
_cell.length_b   1.000
_cell.length_c   1.000
_cell.angle_alpha   90.00
_cell.angle_beta   90.00
_cell.angle_gamma   90.00
#
_symmetry.space_group_name_H-M   'P 1'
#
loop_
_entity.id
_entity.type
_entity.pdbx_description
1 polymer ?
#
loop_
_entity_poly.entity_id
_entity_poly.type
_entity_poly.pdbx_seq_one_letter_code
_entity_poly.pdbx_strand_id
1 'polypeptide(L)'
;MGVLDEEASREWAYARIEARDTPAIEIIEIATAHDRNAALDALQAVTAHADWPAAGRWLLEDLLVQFQSGQRSALDTCRTAMRVAHATQLPEDVYYAFDGLEDELVLLANGIYGTVAGLEADLVDALKQHSATV
;
A
#
# COMPACT_ATOMS: atom_id res chain seq x y z
N MET A 1 14.77 0.41 -6.46
CA MET A 1 13.99 1.39 -7.24
C MET A 1 13.00 0.61 -8.09
N GLY A 2 11.84 0.27 -7.54
CA GLY A 2 10.76 -0.37 -8.28
C GLY A 2 9.74 0.70 -8.64
N VAL A 3 9.81 1.19 -9.88
CA VAL A 3 8.75 1.98 -10.50
C VAL A 3 7.60 1.00 -10.72
N LEU A 4 6.46 1.19 -10.07
CA LEU A 4 5.24 0.52 -10.52
C LEU A 4 4.97 1.06 -11.92
N ASP A 5 4.94 0.16 -12.88
CA ASP A 5 4.73 0.47 -14.28
C ASP A 5 3.41 1.27 -14.43
N GLU A 6 3.48 2.35 -15.20
CA GLU A 6 2.35 3.27 -15.41
C GLU A 6 1.14 2.51 -15.98
N GLU A 7 1.43 1.51 -16.81
CA GLU A 7 0.45 0.61 -17.39
C GLU A 7 -0.24 -0.26 -16.33
N ALA A 8 0.51 -0.79 -15.35
CA ALA A 8 -0.04 -1.60 -14.26
C ALA A 8 -0.94 -0.79 -13.32
N SER A 9 -0.59 0.47 -13.07
CA SER A 9 -1.40 1.38 -12.22
C SER A 9 -2.73 1.72 -12.90
N ARG A 10 -2.70 1.92 -14.22
CA ARG A 10 -3.88 2.19 -15.04
C ARG A 10 -4.77 0.95 -15.20
N GLU A 11 -4.19 -0.23 -15.43
CA GLU A 11 -4.93 -1.50 -15.49
C GLU A 11 -5.62 -1.82 -14.17
N TRP A 12 -4.96 -1.58 -13.03
CA TRP A 12 -5.56 -1.75 -11.71
C TRP A 12 -6.79 -0.84 -11.51
N ALA A 13 -6.68 0.44 -11.89
CA ALA A 13 -7.78 1.38 -11.78
C ALA A 13 -8.94 1.00 -12.71
N TYR A 14 -8.66 0.56 -13.95
CA TYR A 14 -9.69 0.07 -14.87
C TYR A 14 -10.37 -1.21 -14.40
N ALA A 15 -9.64 -2.18 -13.85
CA ALA A 15 -10.22 -3.39 -13.28
C ALA A 15 -11.17 -3.10 -12.10
N ARG A 16 -10.87 -2.06 -11.30
CA ARG A 16 -11.74 -1.60 -10.20
C ARG A 16 -12.94 -0.78 -10.70
N ILE A 17 -12.80 -0.06 -11.81
CA ILE A 17 -13.89 0.62 -12.52
C ILE A 17 -14.87 -0.40 -13.11
N GLU A 18 -14.39 -1.44 -13.79
CA GLU A 18 -15.22 -2.50 -14.39
C GLU A 18 -15.99 -3.31 -13.34
N ALA A 19 -15.45 -3.45 -12.12
CA ALA A 19 -16.12 -4.15 -11.03
C ALA A 19 -17.31 -3.37 -10.41
N ARG A 20 -17.60 -2.13 -10.87
CA ARG A 20 -18.72 -1.31 -10.39
C ARG A 20 -19.55 -0.74 -11.55
N ASP A 21 -20.88 -0.92 -11.48
CA ASP A 21 -21.87 -0.30 -12.42
C ASP A 21 -21.87 1.25 -12.40
N THR A 22 -21.15 1.88 -11.47
CA THR A 22 -20.95 3.33 -11.46
C THR A 22 -19.54 3.63 -10.95
N PRO A 23 -18.56 3.84 -11.85
CA PRO A 23 -17.23 4.24 -11.43
C PRO A 23 -17.28 5.65 -10.86
N ALA A 24 -16.82 5.77 -9.64
CA ALA A 24 -16.64 7.04 -8.97
C ALA A 24 -15.57 7.84 -9.75
N ILE A 25 -15.84 9.12 -10.07
CA ILE A 25 -14.95 10.04 -10.81
C ILE A 25 -13.52 10.03 -10.23
N GLU A 26 -13.43 9.78 -8.93
CA GLU A 26 -12.25 9.63 -8.10
C GLU A 26 -11.30 8.52 -8.59
N ILE A 27 -11.80 7.45 -9.21
CA ILE A 27 -10.96 6.36 -9.74
C ILE A 27 -10.38 6.71 -11.11
N ILE A 28 -11.04 7.58 -11.88
CA ILE A 28 -10.60 8.03 -13.22
C ILE A 28 -9.42 9.00 -13.11
N GLU A 29 -9.39 9.86 -12.09
CA GLU A 29 -8.27 10.78 -11.86
C GLU A 29 -7.03 10.08 -11.30
N ILE A 30 -7.20 9.01 -10.52
CA ILE A 30 -6.11 8.13 -10.10
C ILE A 30 -5.49 7.41 -11.31
N ALA A 31 -6.33 6.97 -12.26
CA ALA A 31 -5.88 6.28 -13.47
C ALA A 31 -5.10 7.18 -14.46
N THR A 32 -5.20 8.51 -14.33
CA THR A 32 -4.59 9.48 -15.24
C THR A 32 -3.40 10.24 -14.64
N ALA A 33 -3.03 9.95 -13.40
CA ALA A 33 -1.88 10.57 -12.73
C ALA A 33 -0.54 9.98 -13.23
N HIS A 34 0.28 10.82 -13.87
CA HIS A 34 1.58 10.46 -14.46
C HIS A 34 2.72 10.18 -13.45
N ASP A 35 2.45 10.32 -12.15
CA ASP A 35 3.42 10.23 -11.05
C ASP A 35 2.68 9.80 -9.77
N ARG A 36 3.26 8.91 -8.96
CA ARG A 36 2.74 8.47 -7.64
C ARG A 36 2.43 9.63 -6.68
N ASN A 37 3.23 10.70 -6.70
CA ASN A 37 2.97 11.92 -5.97
C ASN A 37 1.81 12.70 -6.58
N ALA A 38 1.69 12.73 -7.92
CA ALA A 38 0.54 13.33 -8.59
C ALA A 38 -0.76 12.55 -8.32
N ALA A 39 -0.71 11.22 -8.11
CA ALA A 39 -1.86 10.42 -7.72
C ALA A 39 -2.30 10.72 -6.27
N LEU A 40 -1.33 10.91 -5.36
CA LEU A 40 -1.58 11.33 -3.99
C LEU A 40 -2.08 12.79 -3.92
N ASP A 41 -1.51 13.68 -4.73
CA ASP A 41 -1.96 15.08 -4.86
C ASP A 41 -3.34 15.18 -5.52
N ALA A 42 -3.64 14.32 -6.50
CA ALA A 42 -4.98 14.20 -7.08
C ALA A 42 -5.98 13.68 -6.05
N LEU A 43 -5.60 12.67 -5.26
CA LEU A 43 -6.40 12.23 -4.10
C LEU A 43 -6.68 13.42 -3.16
N GLN A 44 -5.66 14.24 -2.86
CA GLN A 44 -5.77 15.38 -1.91
C GLN A 44 -6.60 16.52 -2.46
N ALA A 45 -6.53 16.77 -3.77
CA ALA A 45 -7.28 17.82 -4.44
C ALA A 45 -8.78 17.54 -4.53
N VAL A 46 -9.18 16.26 -4.55
CA VAL A 46 -10.55 15.86 -4.90
C VAL A 46 -11.52 15.87 -3.70
N THR A 47 -11.05 15.90 -2.45
CA THR A 47 -11.93 15.40 -1.37
C THR A 47 -11.98 16.20 -0.07
N ALA A 48 -12.95 17.12 -0.02
CA ALA A 48 -13.53 17.59 1.25
C ALA A 48 -14.38 16.52 1.97
N HIS A 49 -14.59 15.33 1.37
CA HIS A 49 -15.44 14.23 1.88
C HIS A 49 -14.87 12.81 1.68
N ALA A 50 -13.56 12.64 1.40
CA ALA A 50 -12.97 11.30 1.28
C ALA A 50 -12.85 10.64 2.64
N ASP A 51 -13.18 9.35 2.69
CA ASP A 51 -12.74 8.46 3.76
C ASP A 51 -11.30 8.02 3.46
N TRP A 52 -10.35 8.87 3.85
CA TRP A 52 -8.91 8.65 3.73
C TRP A 52 -8.46 7.34 4.37
N PRO A 53 -8.88 6.99 5.60
CA PRO A 53 -8.59 5.69 6.17
C PRO A 53 -9.06 4.51 5.32
N ALA A 54 -10.25 4.58 4.72
CA ALA A 54 -10.73 3.52 3.83
C ALA A 54 -9.83 3.33 2.60
N ALA A 55 -9.40 4.44 1.97
CA ALA A 55 -8.43 4.39 0.87
C ALA A 55 -7.08 3.78 1.31
N GLY A 56 -6.62 4.12 2.51
CA GLY A 56 -5.43 3.53 3.13
C GLY A 56 -5.53 2.01 3.26
N ARG A 57 -6.64 1.50 3.78
CA ARG A 57 -6.87 0.05 3.95
C ARG A 57 -6.86 -0.69 2.61
N TRP A 58 -7.46 -0.12 1.57
CA TRP A 58 -7.43 -0.72 0.22
C TRP A 58 -6.03 -0.75 -0.38
N LEU A 59 -5.23 0.30 -0.16
CA LEU A 59 -3.84 0.32 -0.60
C LEU A 59 -2.99 -0.71 0.16
N LEU A 60 -3.27 -0.99 1.44
CA LEU A 60 -2.62 -2.07 2.18
C LEU A 60 -3.04 -3.47 1.66
N GLU A 61 -4.31 -3.66 1.28
CA GLU A 61 -4.77 -4.90 0.63
C GLU A 61 -4.06 -5.13 -0.71
N ASP A 62 -3.90 -4.08 -1.51
CA ASP A 62 -3.18 -4.16 -2.78
C ASP A 62 -1.69 -4.48 -2.58
N LEU A 63 -1.05 -3.89 -1.57
CA LEU A 63 0.32 -4.23 -1.20
C LEU A 63 0.47 -5.70 -0.80
N LEU A 64 -0.52 -6.28 -0.12
CA LEU A 64 -0.54 -7.70 0.21
C LEU A 64 -0.52 -8.57 -1.06
N VAL A 65 -1.37 -8.25 -2.05
CA VAL A 65 -1.44 -8.98 -3.32
C VAL A 65 -0.12 -8.87 -4.09
N GLN A 66 0.45 -7.67 -4.18
CA GLN A 66 1.74 -7.45 -4.86
C GLN A 66 2.89 -8.19 -4.16
N PHE A 67 2.89 -8.22 -2.83
CA PHE A 67 3.91 -8.92 -2.07
C PHE A 67 3.81 -10.44 -2.25
N GLN A 68 2.60 -11.01 -2.10
CA GLN A 68 2.37 -12.45 -2.25
C GLN A 68 2.61 -12.98 -3.68
N SER A 69 2.42 -12.13 -4.69
CA SER A 69 2.75 -12.47 -6.08
C SER A 69 4.25 -12.34 -6.41
N GLY A 70 5.08 -11.91 -5.45
CA GLY A 70 6.51 -11.74 -5.64
C GLY A 70 6.90 -10.50 -6.46
N GLN A 71 5.96 -9.58 -6.70
CA GLN A 71 6.22 -8.34 -7.42
C GLN A 71 7.01 -7.32 -6.59
N ARG A 72 7.05 -7.50 -5.26
CA ARG A 72 7.72 -6.61 -4.31
C ARG A 72 8.54 -7.36 -3.27
N SER A 73 9.65 -6.75 -2.85
CA SER A 73 10.44 -7.22 -1.71
C SER A 73 9.80 -6.85 -0.38
N ALA A 74 10.09 -7.59 0.70
CA ALA A 74 9.56 -7.29 2.03
C ALA A 74 9.92 -5.87 2.50
N LEU A 75 11.17 -5.44 2.28
CA LEU A 75 11.65 -4.11 2.65
C LEU A 75 10.91 -3.00 1.90
N ASP A 76 10.71 -3.14 0.59
CA ASP A 76 9.97 -2.16 -0.20
C ASP A 76 8.48 -2.12 0.19
N THR A 77 7.92 -3.26 0.59
CA THR A 77 6.55 -3.36 1.09
C THR A 77 6.38 -2.64 2.43
N CYS A 78 7.24 -2.86 3.43
CA CYS A 78 7.19 -2.14 4.72
C CYS A 78 7.26 -0.62 4.53
N ARG A 79 8.23 -0.15 3.73
CA ARG A 79 8.40 1.28 3.42
C ARG A 79 7.20 1.87 2.71
N THR A 80 6.57 1.10 1.83
CA THR A 80 5.39 1.56 1.11
C THR A 80 4.17 1.60 2.04
N ALA A 81 4.02 0.62 2.92
CA ALA A 81 2.95 0.57 3.92
C ALA A 81 3.01 1.74 4.91
N MET A 82 4.22 2.09 5.41
CA MET A 82 4.42 3.28 6.26
C MET A 82 3.98 4.57 5.56
N ARG A 83 4.33 4.72 4.27
CA ARG A 83 3.91 5.89 3.47
C ARG A 83 2.40 5.92 3.28
N VAL A 84 1.76 4.78 3.03
CA VAL A 84 0.30 4.67 2.93
C VAL A 84 -0.32 5.10 4.25
N ALA A 85 0.13 4.55 5.38
CA ALA A 85 -0.41 4.88 6.70
C ALA A 85 -0.35 6.39 6.98
N HIS A 86 0.81 7.01 6.75
CA HIS A 86 0.99 8.45 6.94
C HIS A 86 0.13 9.29 5.97
N ALA A 87 0.11 8.95 4.68
CA ALA A 87 -0.59 9.74 3.67
C ALA A 87 -2.12 9.65 3.75
N THR A 88 -2.64 8.55 4.30
CA THR A 88 -4.09 8.27 4.36
C THR A 88 -4.67 8.42 5.76
N GLN A 89 -3.89 8.98 6.70
CA GLN A 89 -4.32 9.22 8.08
C GLN A 89 -4.84 7.95 8.77
N LEU A 90 -4.24 6.80 8.44
CA LEU A 90 -4.47 5.59 9.22
C LEU A 90 -3.97 5.80 10.65
N PRO A 91 -4.52 5.06 11.63
CA PRO A 91 -4.02 5.06 12.99
C PRO A 91 -2.49 4.89 13.07
N GLU A 92 -1.85 5.61 14.00
CA GLU A 92 -0.39 5.71 14.10
C GLU A 92 0.27 4.35 14.42
N ASP A 93 -0.44 3.46 15.10
CA ASP A 93 -0.02 2.08 15.34
C ASP A 93 0.21 1.30 14.05
N VAL A 94 -0.50 1.62 12.96
CA VAL A 94 -0.27 1.03 11.64
C VAL A 94 1.11 1.40 11.13
N TYR A 95 1.52 2.67 11.27
CA TYR A 95 2.86 3.11 10.87
C TYR A 95 3.93 2.33 11.65
N TYR A 96 3.80 2.31 12.99
CA TYR A 96 4.79 1.69 13.85
C TYR A 96 4.86 0.16 13.71
N ALA A 97 3.78 -0.51 13.32
CA ALA A 97 3.80 -1.92 13.00
C ALA A 97 4.75 -2.22 11.82
N PHE A 98 4.73 -1.39 10.77
CA PHE A 98 5.59 -1.58 9.60
C PHE A 98 7.02 -1.03 9.81
N ASP A 99 7.19 -0.01 10.64
CA ASP A 99 8.50 0.51 11.08
C ASP A 99 9.30 -0.56 11.83
N GLY A 100 8.67 -1.23 12.80
CA GLY A 100 9.31 -2.33 13.53
C GLY A 100 9.73 -3.49 12.62
N LEU A 101 8.89 -3.85 11.65
CA LEU A 101 9.23 -4.88 10.65
C LEU A 101 10.36 -4.44 9.72
N GLU A 102 10.44 -3.16 9.35
CA GLU A 102 11.57 -2.64 8.57
C GLU A 102 12.89 -2.78 9.35
N ASP A 103 12.89 -2.37 10.61
CA ASP A 103 14.05 -2.46 11.49
C ASP A 103 14.54 -3.92 11.63
N GLU A 104 13.61 -4.85 11.84
CA GLU A 104 13.93 -6.28 11.92
C GLU A 104 14.47 -6.85 10.61
N LEU A 105 13.94 -6.42 9.45
CA LEU A 105 14.47 -6.79 8.14
C LEU A 105 15.90 -6.27 7.93
N VAL A 106 16.20 -5.05 8.41
CA VAL A 106 17.56 -4.49 8.36
C VAL A 106 18.50 -5.29 9.25
N LEU A 107 18.08 -5.69 10.44
CA LEU A 107 18.87 -6.54 11.34
C LEU A 107 19.12 -7.94 10.76
N LEU A 108 18.10 -8.55 10.15
CA LEU A 108 18.21 -9.83 9.46
C LEU A 108 19.20 -9.76 8.30
N ALA A 109 19.15 -8.69 7.48
CA ALA A 109 20.05 -8.49 6.36
C ALA A 109 21.54 -8.39 6.80
N ASN A 110 21.77 -7.98 8.05
CA ASN A 110 23.10 -7.93 8.67
C ASN A 110 23.47 -9.24 9.42
N GLY A 111 22.63 -10.28 9.34
CA GLY A 111 22.88 -11.59 9.95
C GLY A 111 22.71 -11.62 11.47
N ILE A 112 21.96 -10.66 12.04
CA ILE A 112 21.89 -10.46 13.49
C ILE A 112 20.70 -11.22 14.12
N TYR A 113 19.53 -11.27 13.46
CA TYR A 113 18.30 -11.77 14.08
C TYR A 113 17.29 -12.32 13.07
N GLY A 114 16.55 -13.37 13.46
CA GLY A 114 15.37 -13.88 12.75
C GLY A 114 15.65 -14.83 11.58
N THR A 115 14.59 -15.15 10.84
CA THR A 115 14.65 -15.85 9.54
C THR A 115 13.84 -15.06 8.51
N VAL A 116 14.24 -15.11 7.24
CA VAL A 116 13.49 -14.46 6.15
C VAL A 116 12.03 -14.90 6.15
N ALA A 117 11.78 -16.22 6.20
CA ALA A 117 10.44 -16.77 6.15
C ALA A 117 9.54 -16.34 7.33
N GLY A 118 10.12 -16.17 8.53
CA GLY A 118 9.38 -15.67 9.69
C GLY A 118 8.93 -14.21 9.48
N LEU A 119 9.86 -13.36 9.06
CA LEU A 119 9.59 -11.93 8.81
C LEU A 119 8.60 -11.71 7.66
N GLU A 120 8.67 -12.52 6.60
CA GLU A 120 7.69 -12.45 5.51
C GLU A 120 6.29 -12.87 5.97
N ALA A 121 6.18 -13.83 6.89
CA ALA A 121 4.90 -14.21 7.49
C ALA A 121 4.34 -13.08 8.37
N ASP A 122 5.17 -12.48 9.22
CA ASP A 122 4.79 -11.37 10.09
C ASP A 122 4.33 -10.15 9.28
N LEU A 123 5.00 -9.86 8.16
CA LEU A 123 4.59 -8.81 7.22
C LEU A 123 3.22 -9.11 6.58
N VAL A 124 2.98 -10.34 6.14
CA VAL A 124 1.69 -10.75 5.59
C VAL A 124 0.57 -10.59 6.62
N ASP A 125 0.83 -10.97 7.85
CA ASP A 125 -0.17 -10.87 8.92
C ASP A 125 -0.44 -9.42 9.31
N ALA A 126 0.57 -8.56 9.38
CA ALA A 126 0.40 -7.12 9.57
C ALA A 126 -0.43 -6.48 8.45
N LEU A 127 -0.14 -6.82 7.19
CA LEU A 127 -0.92 -6.31 6.04
C LEU A 127 -2.38 -6.73 6.12
N LYS A 128 -2.67 -8.01 6.42
CA LYS A 128 -4.05 -8.49 6.59
C LYS A 128 -4.78 -7.81 7.75
N GLN A 129 -4.10 -7.66 8.89
CA GLN A 129 -4.68 -7.05 10.08
C GLN A 129 -5.08 -5.60 9.81
N HIS A 130 -4.25 -4.85 9.10
CA HIS A 130 -4.46 -3.42 8.88
C HIS A 130 -5.20 -3.08 7.58
N SER A 131 -5.41 -4.05 6.69
CA SER A 131 -6.27 -3.90 5.50
C SER A 131 -7.74 -4.25 5.76
N ALA A 132 -8.07 -4.90 6.88
CA ALA A 132 -9.43 -5.31 7.17
C ALA A 132 -10.35 -4.09 7.43
N THR A 133 -11.40 -3.97 6.62
CA THR A 133 -12.52 -3.05 6.85
C THR A 133 -13.39 -3.60 7.98
N VAL A 134 -13.49 -2.86 9.10
CA VAL A 134 -14.52 -3.09 10.13
C VAL A 134 -15.88 -2.68 9.59
#